data_AF-A0A7C2TV97-F1
#
_entry.id   AF-A0A7C2TV97-F1
#
_cell.length_a   1.000
_cell.length_b   1.000
_cell.length_c   1.000
_cell.angle_alpha   90.00
_cell.angle_beta   90.00
_cell.angle_gamma   90.00
#
_symmetry.space_group_name_H-M   'P 1'
#
loop_
_entity.id
_entity.type
_entity.pdbx_description
1 polymer ?
#
loop_
_entity_poly.entity_id
_entity_poly.type
_entity_poly.pdbx_seq_one_letter_code
_entity_poly.pdbx_strand_id
1 'polypeptide(L)'
;MVIKQLLKELPGLKEPVEQLLEEVRASAREKGLEEGREEGLEEGREEGTFLTLQKNLFDLLEARLGVLDKKTLAAVRSIKETKILQALFKKTLHVKSEEALREAIAAQAATAKSNGRHNGRPKIVRGK
;
A
#
# COMPACT_ATOMS: atom_id res chain seq x y z
N MET A 1 38.25 4.22 0.33
CA MET A 1 39.14 4.20 -0.86
C MET A 1 40.24 3.15 -0.71
N VAL A 2 39.88 1.92 -0.30
CA VAL A 2 40.85 0.89 0.13
C VAL A 2 41.26 -0.01 -1.04
N ILE A 3 40.31 -0.41 -1.89
CA ILE A 3 40.56 -1.26 -3.06
C ILE A 3 41.47 -0.56 -4.09
N LYS A 4 41.25 0.73 -4.35
CA LYS A 4 42.09 1.51 -5.28
C LYS A 4 43.54 1.66 -4.81
N GLN A 5 43.79 1.64 -3.50
CA GLN A 5 45.13 1.70 -2.93
C GLN A 5 45.82 0.33 -3.02
N LEU A 6 45.12 -0.75 -2.66
CA LEU A 6 45.61 -2.13 -2.78
C LEU A 6 45.98 -2.50 -4.23
N LEU A 7 45.20 -2.06 -5.22
CA LEU A 7 45.49 -2.31 -6.64
C LEU A 7 46.73 -1.59 -7.17
N LYS A 8 47.18 -0.51 -6.51
CA LYS A 8 48.46 0.16 -6.84
C LYS A 8 49.65 -0.63 -6.30
N GLU A 9 49.49 -1.27 -5.15
CA GLU A 9 50.55 -2.03 -4.47
C GLU A 9 50.67 -3.46 -5.03
N LEU A 10 49.59 -4.02 -5.58
CA LEU A 10 49.54 -5.37 -6.15
C LEU A 10 48.89 -5.36 -7.56
N PRO A 11 49.64 -4.95 -8.61
CA PRO A 11 49.09 -4.78 -9.96
C PRO A 11 48.60 -6.08 -10.60
N GLY A 12 49.14 -7.24 -10.20
CA GLY A 12 48.70 -8.56 -10.67
C GLY A 12 47.29 -8.95 -10.23
N LEU A 13 46.70 -8.23 -9.27
CA LEU A 13 45.32 -8.45 -8.82
C LEU A 13 44.30 -7.60 -9.59
N LYS A 14 44.74 -6.73 -10.50
CA LYS A 14 43.86 -5.82 -11.23
C LYS A 14 42.83 -6.57 -12.07
N GLU A 15 43.25 -7.55 -12.87
CA GLU A 15 42.36 -8.33 -13.73
C GLU A 15 41.36 -9.18 -12.93
N PRO A 16 41.76 -9.97 -11.90
CA PRO A 16 40.80 -10.70 -11.07
C PRO A 16 39.79 -9.80 -10.35
N VAL A 17 40.22 -8.63 -9.87
CA VAL A 17 39.33 -7.68 -9.19
C VAL A 17 38.36 -7.03 -10.18
N GLU A 18 38.80 -6.70 -11.39
CA GLU A 18 37.92 -6.18 -12.44
C GLU A 18 36.86 -7.21 -12.85
N GLN A 19 37.23 -8.47 -13.00
CA GLN A 19 36.29 -9.57 -13.28
C GLN A 19 35.26 -9.74 -12.15
N LEU A 20 35.72 -9.77 -10.89
CA LEU A 20 34.83 -9.87 -9.74
C LEU A 20 33.88 -8.67 -9.66
N LEU A 21 34.34 -7.46 -9.95
CA LEU A 21 33.50 -6.27 -9.94
C LEU A 21 32.42 -6.32 -11.03
N GLU A 22 32.74 -6.84 -12.22
CA GLU A 22 31.75 -7.04 -13.27
C GLU A 22 30.73 -8.12 -12.90
N GLU A 23 31.16 -9.24 -12.31
CA GLU A 23 30.26 -10.28 -11.81
C GLU A 23 29.32 -9.75 -10.71
N VAL A 24 29.87 -9.02 -9.74
CA VAL A 24 29.07 -8.37 -8.68
C VAL A 24 28.08 -7.36 -9.26
N ARG A 25 28.48 -6.58 -10.27
CA ARG A 25 27.58 -5.64 -10.95
C ARG A 25 26.48 -6.36 -11.71
N ALA A 26 26.81 -7.44 -12.42
CA ALA A 26 25.85 -8.24 -13.14
C ALA A 26 24.82 -8.84 -12.17
N SER A 27 25.28 -9.49 -11.11
CA SER A 27 24.41 -10.07 -10.07
C SER A 27 23.57 -9.02 -9.36
N ALA A 28 24.12 -7.84 -9.05
CA ALA A 28 23.37 -6.76 -8.43
C ALA A 28 22.27 -6.21 -9.35
N ARG A 29 22.52 -6.11 -10.66
CA ARG A 29 21.50 -5.69 -11.64
C ARG A 29 20.39 -6.72 -11.76
N GLU A 30 20.75 -8.00 -11.82
CA GLU A 30 19.78 -9.09 -11.91
C GLU A 30 18.86 -9.11 -10.68
N LYS A 31 19.43 -9.06 -9.47
CA LYS A 31 18.65 -8.97 -8.22
C LYS A 31 17.75 -7.74 -8.18
N GLY A 32 18.28 -6.57 -8.54
CA GLY A 32 17.47 -5.34 -8.56
C GLY A 32 16.31 -5.40 -9.55
N LEU A 33 16.48 -6.08 -10.69
CA LEU A 33 15.38 -6.32 -11.64
C LEU A 33 14.35 -7.32 -11.11
N GLU A 34 14.81 -8.38 -10.44
CA GLU A 34 13.94 -9.38 -9.84
C GLU A 34 13.10 -8.77 -8.71
N GLU A 35 13.76 -8.11 -7.75
CA GLU A 35 13.11 -7.41 -6.62
C GLU A 35 12.12 -6.36 -7.13
N GLY A 36 12.52 -5.49 -8.06
CA GLY A 36 11.64 -4.47 -8.61
C GLY A 36 10.43 -5.04 -9.37
N ARG A 37 10.58 -6.20 -10.02
CA ARG A 37 9.48 -6.90 -10.69
C ARG A 37 8.51 -7.50 -9.66
N GLU A 38 9.03 -8.09 -8.60
CA GLU A 38 8.21 -8.67 -7.53
C GLU A 38 7.43 -7.60 -6.77
N GLU A 39 8.10 -6.52 -6.34
CA GLU A 39 7.46 -5.38 -5.69
C GLU A 39 6.36 -4.77 -6.57
N GLY A 40 6.65 -4.52 -7.86
CA GLY A 40 5.66 -3.97 -8.77
C GLY A 40 4.45 -4.87 -9.02
N LEU A 41 4.65 -6.20 -9.01
CA LEU A 41 3.54 -7.17 -9.10
C LEU A 41 2.69 -7.19 -7.84
N GLU A 42 3.32 -7.12 -6.67
CA GLU A 42 2.63 -7.10 -5.39
C GLU A 42 1.80 -5.82 -5.22
N GLU A 43 2.40 -4.65 -5.45
CA GLU A 43 1.71 -3.35 -5.41
C GLU A 43 0.53 -3.32 -6.39
N GLY A 44 0.75 -3.77 -7.64
CA GLY A 44 -0.32 -3.82 -8.64
C GLY A 44 -1.46 -4.76 -8.26
N ARG A 45 -1.17 -5.88 -7.59
CA ARG A 45 -2.18 -6.81 -7.09
C ARG A 45 -2.98 -6.22 -5.93
N GLU A 46 -2.31 -5.53 -4.99
CA GLU A 46 -2.97 -4.86 -3.87
C GLU A 46 -3.89 -3.75 -4.35
N GLU A 47 -3.40 -2.88 -5.24
CA GLU A 47 -4.18 -1.78 -5.81
C GLU A 47 -5.37 -2.32 -6.62
N GLY A 48 -5.16 -3.32 -7.48
CA GLY A 48 -6.22 -3.96 -8.25
C GLY A 48 -7.30 -4.58 -7.36
N THR A 49 -6.89 -5.23 -6.26
CA THR A 49 -7.83 -5.81 -5.28
C THR A 49 -8.65 -4.72 -4.59
N PHE A 50 -8.00 -3.63 -4.17
CA PHE A 50 -8.66 -2.51 -3.52
C PHE A 50 -9.70 -1.84 -4.44
N LEU A 51 -9.31 -1.51 -5.68
CA LEU A 51 -10.18 -0.89 -6.67
C LEU A 51 -11.38 -1.79 -7.02
N THR A 52 -11.13 -3.08 -7.23
CA THR A 52 -12.19 -4.06 -7.52
C THR A 52 -13.19 -4.14 -6.38
N LEU A 53 -12.71 -4.20 -5.14
CA LEU A 53 -13.58 -4.28 -3.97
C LEU A 53 -14.40 -3.00 -3.78
N GLN A 54 -13.79 -1.83 -4.02
CA GLN A 54 -14.49 -0.56 -3.96
C GLN A 54 -15.57 -0.46 -5.03
N LYS A 55 -15.28 -0.88 -6.27
CA LYS A 55 -16.26 -0.95 -7.36
C LYS A 55 -17.41 -1.90 -6.99
N ASN A 56 -17.10 -3.13 -6.57
CA ASN A 56 -18.11 -4.12 -6.20
C ASN A 56 -19.03 -3.61 -5.07
N LEU A 57 -18.49 -2.83 -4.13
CA LEU A 57 -19.29 -2.20 -3.10
C LEU A 57 -20.21 -1.13 -3.67
N PHE A 58 -19.76 -0.31 -4.62
CA PHE A 58 -20.64 0.65 -5.30
C PHE A 58 -21.76 -0.05 -6.07
N ASP A 59 -21.42 -1.06 -6.87
CA ASP A 59 -22.38 -1.81 -7.67
C ASP A 59 -23.44 -2.47 -6.76
N LEU A 60 -23.02 -3.03 -5.61
CA LEU A 60 -23.92 -3.61 -4.62
C LEU A 60 -24.83 -2.56 -3.97
N LEU A 61 -24.27 -1.41 -3.59
CA LEU A 61 -25.04 -0.33 -2.98
C LEU A 61 -26.05 0.25 -3.98
N GLU A 62 -25.67 0.44 -5.24
CA GLU A 62 -26.55 0.93 -6.30
C GLU A 62 -27.67 -0.07 -6.60
N ALA A 63 -27.37 -1.37 -6.64
CA ALA A 63 -28.37 -2.41 -6.83
C ALA A 63 -29.42 -2.46 -5.70
N ARG A 64 -29.04 -2.08 -4.46
CA ARG A 64 -29.92 -2.16 -3.29
C ARG A 64 -30.65 -0.86 -2.95
N LEU A 65 -30.00 0.28 -3.14
CA LEU A 65 -30.52 1.61 -2.77
C LEU A 65 -30.95 2.42 -3.99
N GLY A 66 -30.70 1.92 -5.20
CA GLY A 66 -30.81 2.71 -6.43
C GLY A 66 -29.72 3.78 -6.48
N VAL A 67 -30.08 4.98 -6.94
CA VAL A 67 -29.12 6.07 -7.15
C VAL A 67 -28.45 6.48 -5.84
N LEU A 68 -27.14 6.32 -5.77
CA LEU A 68 -26.35 6.72 -4.60
C LEU A 68 -26.20 8.24 -4.52
N ASP A 69 -26.49 8.79 -3.33
CA ASP A 69 -26.29 10.21 -3.09
C ASP A 69 -24.79 10.56 -2.99
N LYS A 70 -24.46 11.84 -3.25
CA LYS A 70 -23.07 12.33 -3.22
C LYS A 70 -22.38 12.04 -1.88
N LYS A 71 -23.14 12.01 -0.78
CA LYS A 71 -22.62 11.74 0.57
C LYS A 71 -22.16 10.29 0.70
N THR A 72 -22.96 9.32 0.23
CA THR A 72 -22.59 7.90 0.24
C THR A 72 -21.39 7.62 -0.67
N LEU A 73 -21.37 8.23 -1.86
CA LEU A 73 -20.24 8.12 -2.78
C LEU A 73 -18.93 8.64 -2.14
N ALA A 74 -18.99 9.83 -1.51
CA ALA A 74 -17.83 10.40 -0.85
C ALA A 74 -17.37 9.56 0.36
N ALA A 75 -18.31 9.01 1.13
CA ALA A 75 -18.01 8.15 2.27
C ALA A 75 -17.22 6.92 1.84
N VAL A 76 -17.69 6.17 0.84
CA VAL A 76 -17.01 4.96 0.35
C VAL A 76 -15.66 5.29 -0.30
N ARG A 77 -15.57 6.40 -1.07
CA ARG A 77 -14.30 6.87 -1.67
C ARG A 77 -13.24 7.27 -0.64
N SER A 78 -13.66 7.71 0.54
CA SER A 78 -12.75 8.12 1.62
C SER A 78 -12.08 6.95 2.35
N ILE A 79 -12.60 5.73 2.18
CA ILE A 79 -12.04 4.53 2.80
C ILE A 79 -10.79 4.13 2.02
N LYS A 80 -9.63 4.12 2.68
CA LYS A 80 -8.33 3.72 2.10
C LYS A 80 -7.85 2.33 2.52
N GLU A 81 -8.54 1.71 3.48
CA GLU A 81 -8.15 0.40 4.01
C GLU A 81 -9.00 -0.71 3.40
N THR A 82 -8.36 -1.66 2.70
CA THR A 82 -9.02 -2.83 2.09
C THR A 82 -9.83 -3.64 3.09
N LYS A 83 -9.33 -3.82 4.32
CA LYS A 83 -10.03 -4.55 5.38
C LYS A 83 -11.36 -3.91 5.77
N ILE A 84 -11.41 -2.57 5.82
CA ILE A 84 -12.64 -1.83 6.12
C ILE A 84 -13.64 -1.98 4.99
N LEU A 85 -13.20 -1.86 3.72
CA LEU A 85 -14.03 -2.11 2.56
C LEU A 85 -14.60 -3.54 2.56
N GLN A 86 -13.81 -4.55 2.89
CA GLN A 86 -14.27 -5.95 2.94
C GLN A 86 -15.32 -6.16 4.03
N ALA A 87 -15.09 -5.58 5.22
CA ALA A 87 -16.05 -5.65 6.31
C ALA A 87 -17.37 -4.96 5.95
N LEU A 88 -17.30 -3.80 5.28
CA LEU A 88 -18.48 -3.08 4.80
C LEU A 88 -19.23 -3.87 3.71
N PHE A 89 -18.51 -4.49 2.77
CA PHE A 89 -19.09 -5.38 1.76
C PHE A 89 -19.82 -6.57 2.39
N LYS A 90 -19.21 -7.26 3.37
CA LYS A 90 -19.87 -8.37 4.07
C LYS A 90 -21.11 -7.90 4.84
N LYS A 91 -21.03 -6.77 5.55
CA LYS A 91 -22.18 -6.20 6.26
C LYS A 91 -23.32 -5.84 5.30
N THR A 92 -22.99 -5.22 4.16
CA THR A 92 -23.97 -4.81 3.15
C THR A 92 -24.66 -5.99 2.47
N LEU A 93 -24.10 -7.21 2.48
CA LEU A 93 -24.81 -8.42 2.03
C LEU A 93 -25.87 -8.91 3.03
N HIS A 94 -25.67 -8.71 4.33
CA HIS A 94 -26.52 -9.29 5.37
C HIS A 94 -27.56 -8.32 5.95
N VAL A 95 -27.32 -7.01 5.82
CA VAL A 95 -28.27 -5.99 6.30
C VAL A 95 -29.57 -6.08 5.50
N LYS A 96 -30.72 -6.13 6.15
CA LYS A 96 -32.03 -6.28 5.49
C LYS A 96 -32.78 -4.97 5.26
N SER A 97 -32.37 -3.87 5.89
CA SER A 97 -33.02 -2.56 5.76
C SER A 97 -32.09 -1.50 5.19
N GLU A 98 -32.64 -0.59 4.39
CA GLU A 98 -31.90 0.53 3.81
C GLU A 98 -31.33 1.49 4.86
N GLU A 99 -32.06 1.68 5.96
CA GLU A 99 -31.65 2.56 7.08
C GLU A 99 -30.40 2.03 7.78
N ALA A 100 -30.39 0.74 8.13
CA ALA A 100 -29.22 0.10 8.73
C ALA A 100 -28.03 0.06 7.76
N LEU A 101 -28.30 0.05 6.45
CA LEU A 101 -27.26 0.09 5.42
C LEU A 101 -26.58 1.46 5.39
N ARG A 102 -27.37 2.53 5.42
CA ARG A 102 -26.87 3.92 5.49
C ARG A 102 -26.10 4.17 6.79
N GLU A 103 -26.57 3.63 7.91
CA GLU A 103 -25.88 3.71 9.19
C GLU A 103 -24.52 2.99 9.15
N ALA A 104 -24.45 1.79 8.59
CA ALA A 104 -23.20 1.04 8.46
C ALA A 104 -22.15 1.79 7.62
N ILE A 105 -22.57 2.47 6.54
CA ILE A 105 -21.69 3.29 5.71
C ILE A 105 -21.22 4.53 6.48
N ALA A 106 -22.13 5.21 7.17
CA ALA A 106 -21.81 6.40 7.97
C ALA A 106 -20.86 6.09 9.14
N ALA A 107 -21.07 4.96 9.82
CA ALA A 107 -20.22 4.50 10.91
C ALA A 107 -18.78 4.23 10.46
N GLN A 108 -18.61 3.60 9.28
CA GLN A 108 -17.27 3.33 8.73
C GLN A 108 -16.58 4.59 8.19
N ALA A 109 -17.34 5.58 7.71
CA ALA A 109 -16.79 6.89 7.33
C ALA A 109 -16.35 7.72 8.56
N ALA A 110 -16.94 7.49 9.74
CA ALA A 110 -16.54 8.14 10.98
C ALA A 110 -15.29 7.51 11.61
N THR A 111 -15.15 6.18 11.55
CA THR A 111 -13.94 5.48 12.03
C THR A 111 -12.72 5.77 11.16
N ALA A 112 -12.88 5.93 9.84
CA ALA A 112 -11.81 6.37 8.94
C ALA A 112 -11.25 7.77 9.27
N LYS A 113 -12.05 8.67 9.87
CA LYS A 113 -11.60 9.98 10.36
C LYS A 113 -10.87 9.91 11.70
N SER A 114 -11.11 8.88 12.50
CA SER A 114 -10.50 8.68 13.82
C SER A 114 -9.07 8.14 13.73
N ASN A 115 -8.82 7.21 12.80
CA ASN A 115 -7.50 6.58 12.63
C ASN A 115 -6.44 7.48 11.97
N GLY A 116 -6.81 8.65 11.45
CA GLY A 116 -5.87 9.67 10.95
C GLY A 116 -5.10 10.44 12.03
N ARG A 117 -5.31 10.14 13.32
CA ARG A 117 -4.62 10.78 14.46
C ARG A 117 -3.72 9.81 15.21
N HIS A 118 -2.85 9.08 14.54
CA HIS A 118 -1.69 8.48 15.20
C HIS A 118 -0.48 8.47 14.27
N ASN A 119 0.18 9.63 14.14
CA ASN A 119 1.63 9.64 13.98
C ASN A 119 2.25 11.01 14.31
N GLY A 120 3.20 10.99 15.25
CA GLY A 120 4.37 11.87 15.23
C GLY A 120 4.27 13.26 15.86
N ARG A 121 4.26 13.34 17.19
CA ARG A 121 5.04 14.40 17.87
C ARG A 121 5.86 13.76 18.99
N PRO A 122 7.19 13.59 18.83
CA PRO A 122 8.02 13.26 19.97
C PRO A 122 7.95 14.41 20.97
N LYS A 123 7.62 14.09 22.22
CA LYS A 123 7.68 15.06 23.33
C LYS A 123 9.13 15.49 23.48
N ILE A 124 9.44 16.71 23.08
CA ILE A 124 10.71 17.35 23.43
C ILE A 124 10.66 17.62 24.93
N VAL A 125 11.27 16.73 25.71
CA VAL A 125 11.55 16.95 27.12
C VAL A 125 12.66 18.00 27.16
N ARG A 126 12.31 19.26 27.47
CA ARG A 126 13.30 20.26 27.88
C ARG A 126 13.67 19.96 29.32
N GLY A 127 14.86 19.40 29.52
CA GLY A 127 15.52 19.31 30.82
C GLY A 127 15.71 20.70 31.40
N LYS A 128 15.47 20.80 32.71
CA LYS A 128 15.79 21.95 33.56
C LYS A 128 17.29 22.01 33.83
#